data_AF-A0A142BBJ0-F1
#
_entry.id   AF-A0A142BBJ0-F1
#
_cell.length_a   1.000
_cell.length_b   1.000
_cell.length_c   1.000
_cell.angle_alpha   90.00
_cell.angle_beta   90.00
_cell.angle_gamma   90.00
#
_symmetry.space_group_name_H-M   'P 1'
#
loop_
_entity.id
_entity.type
_entity.pdbx_description
1 polymer ?
#
loop_
_entity_poly.entity_id
_entity_poly.type
_entity_poly.pdbx_seq_one_letter_code
_entity_poly.pdbx_strand_id
1 'polypeptide(L)'
;MSDFTDLVNSLHPLAWYRLNETEGSSLSDSARFYDATATDIQVQEALSLFPGTYGAHFNGNTSLATTDIHSALQITGDITIAGLIKPTGSMTGSKYLIHCSTSGESMTENFLWGFGIRDGKFRWFHENSFGTNVSVSGVTFDFQLDTEYFYAAVRDSASQTIHFYINGILQESISYSYNADGGEVCPAMIGGIAPGGSNFEGHAAEIMLFDYRLTTEQVMALYNAGINQIVTQQYQVSGTIYENDSPSEKDVLACTWETGELLARSRSNSAGDYHLIWDNYDKEVLVVALDDWGAEWQPDTLYQTGDIIRPTYFTGYVYECTVSGTSNSAEPQWWIEAEEQQAVGTAQFKVKPFNRPLAHAPVTPELVVES
;
A
#
# COMPACT_ATOMS: atom_id res chain seq x y z
N MET A 1 12.31 22.85 0.58
CA MET A 1 11.83 22.04 -0.57
C MET A 1 11.30 20.80 0.11
N SER A 2 10.00 20.52 0.06
CA SER A 2 9.47 19.29 0.65
C SER A 2 10.16 18.13 -0.05
N ASP A 3 10.79 17.23 0.71
CA ASP A 3 11.37 16.02 0.14
C ASP A 3 10.24 15.19 -0.52
N PHE A 4 10.57 14.31 -1.46
CA PHE A 4 9.60 13.43 -2.11
C PHE A 4 8.77 12.68 -1.06
N THR A 5 9.42 12.15 -0.03
CA THR A 5 8.79 11.50 1.13
C THR A 5 7.78 12.40 1.84
N ASP A 6 8.13 13.67 2.10
CA ASP A 6 7.22 14.62 2.76
C ASP A 6 5.96 14.85 1.93
N LEU A 7 6.13 15.02 0.61
CA LEU A 7 5.02 15.23 -0.31
C LEU A 7 4.12 14.00 -0.36
N VAL A 8 4.69 12.80 -0.52
CA VAL A 8 3.93 11.54 -0.50
C VAL A 8 3.13 11.42 0.79
N ASN A 9 3.77 11.61 1.94
CA ASN A 9 3.11 11.55 3.26
C ASN A 9 1.98 12.58 3.39
N SER A 10 2.16 13.80 2.87
CA SER A 10 1.14 14.86 2.89
C SER A 10 -0.09 14.54 2.03
N LEU A 11 0.06 13.65 1.04
CA LEU A 11 -1.02 13.16 0.19
C LEU A 11 -1.75 11.95 0.77
N HIS A 12 -1.32 11.46 1.94
CA HIS A 12 -1.97 10.37 2.68
C HIS A 12 -2.30 9.15 1.81
N PRO A 13 -1.29 8.50 1.17
CA PRO A 13 -1.52 7.25 0.46
C PRO A 13 -2.18 6.22 1.38
N LEU A 14 -3.01 5.39 0.76
CA LEU A 14 -3.57 4.21 1.40
C LEU A 14 -2.48 3.15 1.64
N ALA A 15 -1.59 2.97 0.67
CA ALA A 15 -0.43 2.09 0.74
C ALA A 15 0.72 2.67 -0.09
N TRP A 16 1.97 2.45 0.33
CA TRP A 16 3.17 2.90 -0.37
C TRP A 16 4.30 1.88 -0.23
N TYR A 17 4.52 1.09 -1.28
CA TYR A 17 5.60 0.12 -1.35
C TYR A 17 6.82 0.76 -2.03
N ARG A 18 7.85 1.08 -1.24
CA ARG A 18 9.10 1.65 -1.76
C ARG A 18 9.87 0.63 -2.59
N LEU A 19 9.80 -0.66 -2.21
CA LEU A 19 10.45 -1.80 -2.86
C LEU A 19 11.99 -1.73 -2.80
N ASN A 20 12.51 -1.21 -1.68
CA ASN A 20 13.93 -1.00 -1.43
C ASN A 20 14.48 -1.87 -0.29
N GLU A 21 13.72 -2.85 0.17
CA GLU A 21 14.12 -3.78 1.23
C GLU A 21 15.31 -4.63 0.78
N THR A 22 16.40 -4.66 1.55
CA THR A 22 17.64 -5.33 1.13
C THR A 22 17.66 -6.82 1.43
N GLU A 23 16.74 -7.31 2.26
CA GLU A 23 16.65 -8.71 2.68
C GLU A 23 15.25 -9.09 3.17
N GLY A 24 15.02 -10.39 3.37
CA GLY A 24 13.75 -10.92 3.84
C GLY A 24 12.73 -11.15 2.73
N SER A 25 11.51 -11.46 3.14
CA SER A 25 10.36 -11.71 2.26
C SER A 25 9.19 -10.78 2.54
N SER A 26 9.40 -9.70 3.30
CA SER A 26 8.37 -8.70 3.56
C SER A 26 8.65 -7.48 2.70
N LEU A 27 7.65 -6.98 2.00
CA LEU A 27 7.65 -5.65 1.38
C LEU A 27 6.80 -4.76 2.25
N SER A 28 7.45 -3.77 2.86
CA SER A 28 6.81 -2.91 3.83
C SER A 28 5.98 -1.84 3.14
N ASP A 29 4.76 -1.66 3.64
CA ASP A 29 3.95 -0.50 3.35
C ASP A 29 4.44 0.69 4.19
N SER A 30 5.03 1.68 3.54
CA SER A 30 5.54 2.89 4.19
C SER A 30 4.46 3.92 4.53
N ALA A 31 3.22 3.73 4.07
CA ALA A 31 2.09 4.62 4.36
C ALA A 31 1.30 4.16 5.58
N ARG A 32 0.98 2.86 5.62
CA ARG A 32 0.25 2.19 6.69
C ARG A 32 0.97 0.91 7.06
N PHE A 33 0.29 -0.24 7.04
CA PHE A 33 0.82 -1.55 7.45
C PHE A 33 0.20 -2.68 6.63
N TYR A 34 -0.15 -2.41 5.37
CA TYR A 34 -0.62 -3.45 4.45
C TYR A 34 0.57 -4.14 3.76
N ASP A 35 1.48 -4.68 4.57
CA ASP A 35 2.72 -5.31 4.10
C ASP A 35 2.40 -6.49 3.18
N ALA A 36 3.26 -6.70 2.17
CA ALA A 36 3.12 -7.81 1.23
C ALA A 36 4.21 -8.86 1.47
N THR A 37 3.85 -10.13 1.39
CA THR A 37 4.82 -11.23 1.41
C THR A 37 5.36 -11.47 0.00
N ALA A 38 6.66 -11.25 -0.20
CA ALA A 38 7.40 -11.48 -1.43
C ALA A 38 7.82 -12.94 -1.63
N THR A 39 7.82 -13.38 -2.89
CA THR A 39 8.39 -14.62 -3.41
C THR A 39 9.32 -14.28 -4.57
N ASP A 40 10.56 -14.75 -4.56
CA ASP A 40 11.56 -14.58 -5.64
C ASP A 40 11.77 -13.12 -6.12
N ILE A 41 11.50 -12.12 -5.30
CA ILE A 41 11.78 -10.73 -5.62
C ILE A 41 13.26 -10.45 -5.32
N GLN A 42 13.98 -9.92 -6.31
CA GLN A 42 15.36 -9.45 -6.13
C GLN A 42 15.30 -7.94 -5.95
N VAL A 43 16.01 -7.38 -4.98
CA VAL A 43 16.13 -5.93 -4.80
C VAL A 43 17.55 -5.51 -5.21
N GLN A 44 17.72 -4.24 -5.66
CA GLN A 44 18.98 -3.46 -5.77
C GLN A 44 19.20 -2.72 -7.11
N GLU A 45 18.20 -2.62 -7.99
CA GLU A 45 18.40 -1.78 -9.19
C GLU A 45 18.15 -0.31 -8.84
N ALA A 46 19.18 0.51 -9.00
CA ALA A 46 19.05 1.95 -8.91
C ALA A 46 18.21 2.47 -10.10
N LEU A 47 17.16 3.23 -9.79
CA LEU A 47 16.37 3.94 -10.79
C LEU A 47 16.87 5.40 -10.84
N SER A 48 17.35 5.80 -12.01
CA SER A 48 17.98 7.10 -12.23
C SER A 48 16.98 8.26 -12.36
N LEU A 49 15.72 7.98 -12.65
CA LEU A 49 14.67 8.99 -12.81
C LEU A 49 14.42 9.72 -11.50
N PHE A 50 14.34 8.99 -10.38
CA PHE A 50 14.28 9.56 -9.03
C PHE A 50 15.60 9.25 -8.32
N PRO A 51 16.52 10.23 -8.20
CA PRO A 51 17.85 9.99 -7.65
C PRO A 51 17.79 9.41 -6.23
N GLY A 52 18.52 8.31 -6.00
CA GLY A 52 18.58 7.62 -4.71
C GLY A 52 17.49 6.56 -4.51
N THR A 53 16.58 6.39 -5.47
CA THR A 53 15.60 5.30 -5.42
C THR A 53 16.20 3.98 -5.91
N TYR A 54 15.98 2.94 -5.12
CA TYR A 54 16.23 1.55 -5.49
C TYR A 54 14.91 0.81 -5.61
N GLY A 55 14.81 -0.10 -6.57
CA GLY A 55 13.60 -0.87 -6.82
C GLY A 55 13.81 -2.38 -6.81
N ALA A 56 12.68 -3.08 -6.74
CA ALA A 56 12.57 -4.50 -6.92
C ALA A 56 12.63 -4.87 -8.42
N HIS A 57 13.39 -5.90 -8.74
CA HIS A 57 13.38 -6.60 -10.02
C HIS A 57 12.36 -7.75 -9.98
N PHE A 58 11.42 -7.70 -10.92
CA PHE A 58 10.44 -8.72 -11.21
C PHE A 58 10.85 -9.52 -12.45
N ASN A 59 10.99 -10.84 -12.32
CA ASN A 59 11.51 -11.71 -13.37
C ASN A 59 10.47 -12.14 -14.44
N GLY A 60 9.27 -11.57 -14.45
CA GLY A 60 8.22 -11.94 -15.40
C GLY A 60 7.58 -13.32 -15.16
N ASN A 61 7.91 -13.98 -14.05
CA ASN A 61 7.46 -15.34 -13.77
C ASN A 61 7.15 -15.59 -12.29
N THR A 62 8.15 -15.73 -11.42
CA THR A 62 7.94 -16.11 -10.01
C THR A 62 8.12 -14.97 -9.02
N SER A 63 8.73 -13.85 -9.43
CA SER A 63 8.86 -12.65 -8.61
C SER A 63 7.48 -12.02 -8.40
N LEU A 64 6.88 -12.24 -7.22
CA LEU A 64 5.52 -11.82 -6.87
C LEU A 64 5.49 -11.40 -5.40
N ALA A 65 4.56 -10.52 -5.04
CA ALA A 65 4.21 -10.27 -3.64
C ALA A 65 2.70 -10.27 -3.45
N THR A 66 2.24 -10.63 -2.26
CA THR A 66 0.80 -10.70 -1.93
C THR A 66 0.57 -10.20 -0.51
N THR A 67 -0.39 -9.33 -0.32
CA THR A 67 -0.84 -8.89 1.01
C THR A 67 -1.77 -9.95 1.62
N ASP A 68 -2.01 -9.85 2.92
CA ASP A 68 -3.24 -10.41 3.48
C ASP A 68 -4.46 -9.71 2.89
N ILE A 69 -5.63 -10.31 3.03
CA ILE A 69 -6.87 -9.71 2.54
C ILE A 69 -7.26 -8.56 3.47
N HIS A 70 -7.30 -7.35 2.92
CA HIS A 70 -7.67 -6.14 3.65
C HIS A 70 -8.81 -5.42 2.93
N SER A 71 -9.93 -5.23 3.64
CA SER A 71 -11.10 -4.50 3.13
C SER A 71 -10.76 -3.07 2.66
N ALA A 72 -9.77 -2.44 3.28
CA ALA A 72 -9.27 -1.13 2.88
C ALA A 72 -8.67 -1.11 1.46
N LEU A 73 -8.03 -2.19 1.02
CA LEU A 73 -7.46 -2.30 -0.33
C LEU A 73 -8.50 -2.72 -1.38
N GLN A 74 -9.69 -3.15 -0.97
CA GLN A 74 -10.78 -3.61 -1.85
C GLN A 74 -11.59 -2.42 -2.41
N ILE A 75 -10.91 -1.54 -3.12
CA ILE A 75 -11.48 -0.27 -3.61
C ILE A 75 -12.34 -0.48 -4.87
N THR A 76 -13.63 -0.21 -4.76
CA THR A 76 -14.58 -0.21 -5.89
C THR A 76 -14.76 1.17 -6.55
N GLY A 77 -14.44 2.24 -5.81
CA GLY A 77 -14.63 3.65 -6.21
C GLY A 77 -13.40 4.30 -6.85
N ASP A 78 -13.22 5.60 -6.57
CA ASP A 78 -12.07 6.37 -7.01
C ASP A 78 -10.76 5.75 -6.49
N ILE A 79 -9.74 5.69 -7.34
CA ILE A 79 -8.42 5.17 -6.95
C ILE A 79 -7.33 5.79 -7.84
N THR A 80 -6.17 6.06 -7.26
CA THR A 80 -4.95 6.37 -8.00
C THR A 80 -3.87 5.34 -7.70
N ILE A 81 -3.24 4.81 -8.74
CA ILE A 81 -2.06 3.95 -8.64
C ILE A 81 -0.91 4.67 -9.35
N ALA A 82 0.19 4.93 -8.64
CA ALA A 82 1.36 5.61 -9.20
C ALA A 82 2.65 4.91 -8.77
N GLY A 83 3.74 5.14 -9.50
CA GLY A 83 5.06 4.65 -9.11
C GLY A 83 6.07 4.71 -10.24
N LEU A 84 7.25 4.14 -9.99
CA LEU A 84 8.30 4.00 -10.99
C LEU A 84 8.27 2.62 -11.62
N ILE A 85 8.51 2.55 -12.92
CA ILE A 85 8.78 1.31 -13.63
C ILE A 85 9.88 1.45 -14.67
N LYS A 86 10.57 0.34 -14.93
CA LYS A 86 11.48 0.13 -16.05
C LYS A 86 11.22 -1.27 -16.62
N PRO A 87 10.33 -1.42 -17.62
CA PRO A 87 10.11 -2.71 -18.27
C PRO A 87 11.40 -3.19 -18.93
N THR A 88 11.81 -4.44 -18.71
CA THR A 88 13.03 -5.02 -19.31
C THR A 88 12.73 -6.27 -20.15
N GLY A 89 11.55 -6.85 -19.97
CA GLY A 89 11.15 -8.09 -20.60
C GLY A 89 9.99 -7.99 -21.57
N SER A 90 9.37 -9.13 -21.88
CA SER A 90 8.28 -9.15 -22.86
C SER A 90 7.07 -8.32 -22.40
N MET A 91 6.67 -7.34 -23.21
CA MET A 91 5.44 -6.55 -23.01
C MET A 91 4.25 -7.07 -23.85
N THR A 92 4.39 -8.22 -24.50
CA THR A 92 3.31 -8.84 -25.30
C THR A 92 2.24 -9.45 -24.41
N GLY A 93 0.98 -9.26 -24.78
CA GLY A 93 -0.15 -9.64 -23.94
C GLY A 93 -0.21 -8.83 -22.65
N SER A 94 -1.01 -9.28 -21.69
CA SER A 94 -1.14 -8.60 -20.39
C SER A 94 0.05 -8.87 -19.48
N LYS A 95 0.52 -7.81 -18.81
CA LYS A 95 1.60 -7.83 -17.82
C LYS A 95 1.17 -6.98 -16.63
N TYR A 96 0.62 -7.62 -15.60
CA TYR A 96 0.14 -6.94 -14.39
C TYR A 96 1.31 -6.55 -13.51
N LEU A 97 1.33 -5.30 -13.07
CA LEU A 97 2.29 -4.80 -12.10
C LEU A 97 1.72 -4.85 -10.69
N ILE A 98 0.51 -4.31 -10.49
CA ILE A 98 -0.15 -4.31 -9.19
C ILE A 98 -1.66 -4.39 -9.38
N HIS A 99 -2.32 -5.19 -8.55
CA HIS A 99 -3.73 -5.49 -8.73
C HIS A 99 -4.36 -6.05 -7.44
N CYS A 100 -5.69 -6.01 -7.34
CA CYS A 100 -6.45 -6.64 -6.26
C CYS A 100 -7.46 -7.63 -6.84
N SER A 101 -7.12 -8.92 -6.78
CA SER A 101 -7.96 -10.03 -7.24
C SER A 101 -7.72 -11.30 -6.44
N THR A 102 -8.65 -12.23 -6.63
CA THR A 102 -8.38 -13.65 -6.51
C THR A 102 -8.84 -14.38 -7.79
N SER A 103 -8.51 -15.65 -7.93
CA SER A 103 -8.98 -16.45 -9.07
C SER A 103 -10.42 -16.89 -8.85
N GLY A 104 -11.31 -16.53 -9.76
CA GLY A 104 -12.72 -16.91 -9.67
C GLY A 104 -13.58 -16.18 -10.68
N GLU A 105 -14.88 -16.50 -10.67
CA GLU A 105 -15.90 -15.89 -11.55
C GLU A 105 -17.14 -15.48 -10.73
N SER A 106 -17.09 -15.68 -9.41
CA SER A 106 -18.13 -15.18 -8.50
C SER A 106 -17.90 -13.72 -8.20
N MET A 107 -18.97 -13.02 -7.81
CA MET A 107 -18.88 -11.61 -7.41
C MET A 107 -17.86 -11.41 -6.28
N THR A 108 -17.76 -12.36 -5.34
CA THR A 108 -16.80 -12.29 -4.23
C THR A 108 -15.34 -12.38 -4.65
N GLU A 109 -15.08 -12.91 -5.83
CA GLU A 109 -13.76 -13.13 -6.39
C GLU A 109 -13.39 -12.06 -7.45
N ASN A 110 -14.29 -11.11 -7.71
CA ASN A 110 -14.10 -10.11 -8.76
C ASN A 110 -12.78 -9.34 -8.63
N PHE A 111 -12.15 -9.11 -9.76
CA PHE A 111 -11.00 -8.24 -9.89
C PHE A 111 -11.38 -6.77 -9.62
N LEU A 112 -10.95 -6.16 -8.53
CA LEU A 112 -11.44 -4.81 -8.17
C LEU A 112 -10.70 -3.67 -8.88
N TRP A 113 -9.41 -3.85 -9.08
CA TRP A 113 -8.56 -2.94 -9.81
C TRP A 113 -7.26 -3.65 -10.20
N GLY A 114 -6.67 -3.25 -11.32
CA GLY A 114 -5.44 -3.83 -11.80
C GLY A 114 -4.77 -2.91 -12.81
N PHE A 115 -3.54 -2.54 -12.52
CA PHE A 115 -2.69 -1.75 -13.40
C PHE A 115 -1.58 -2.62 -14.01
N GLY A 116 -1.24 -2.34 -15.26
CA GLY A 116 -0.10 -2.98 -15.91
C GLY A 116 0.13 -2.48 -17.33
N ILE A 117 0.77 -3.34 -18.12
CA ILE A 117 1.07 -3.12 -19.54
C ILE A 117 0.32 -4.16 -20.37
N ARG A 118 -0.17 -3.78 -21.55
CA ARG A 118 -0.68 -4.69 -22.57
C ARG A 118 -0.17 -4.33 -23.93
N ASP A 119 0.59 -5.23 -24.55
CA ASP A 119 1.16 -5.02 -25.89
C ASP A 119 1.91 -3.68 -26.00
N GLY A 120 2.70 -3.35 -24.96
CA GLY A 120 3.44 -2.08 -24.84
C GLY A 120 2.61 -0.86 -24.42
N LYS A 121 1.29 -0.99 -24.26
CA LYS A 121 0.39 0.10 -23.87
C LYS A 121 0.05 0.04 -22.39
N PHE A 122 -0.50 1.14 -21.86
CA PHE A 122 -1.20 1.10 -20.57
C PHE A 122 -2.29 0.03 -20.54
N ARG A 123 -2.50 -0.57 -19.36
CA ARG A 123 -3.62 -1.46 -19.08
C ARG A 123 -4.24 -1.09 -17.75
N TRP A 124 -5.57 -0.96 -17.76
CA TRP A 124 -6.42 -1.04 -16.58
C TRP A 124 -7.38 -2.21 -16.73
N PHE A 125 -7.64 -2.90 -15.63
CA PHE A 125 -8.60 -3.99 -15.58
C PHE A 125 -9.36 -3.97 -14.25
N HIS A 126 -10.64 -4.28 -14.31
CA HIS A 126 -11.45 -4.69 -13.18
C HIS A 126 -12.64 -5.50 -13.69
N GLU A 127 -13.42 -6.06 -12.79
CA GLU A 127 -14.63 -6.82 -13.07
C GLU A 127 -15.83 -6.18 -12.40
N ASN A 128 -17.01 -6.47 -12.94
CA ASN A 128 -18.28 -6.13 -12.33
C ASN A 128 -19.26 -7.31 -12.43
N SER A 129 -20.34 -7.29 -11.64
CA SER A 129 -21.33 -8.35 -11.57
C SER A 129 -20.69 -9.73 -11.34
N PHE A 130 -20.99 -10.75 -12.14
CA PHE A 130 -20.43 -12.09 -11.99
C PHE A 130 -19.27 -12.26 -12.98
N GLY A 131 -18.08 -11.75 -12.63
CA GLY A 131 -16.86 -11.89 -13.45
C GLY A 131 -16.88 -11.16 -14.80
N THR A 132 -17.69 -10.10 -14.96
CA THR A 132 -17.73 -9.38 -16.24
C THR A 132 -16.56 -8.42 -16.36
N ASN A 133 -15.68 -8.70 -17.33
CA ASN A 133 -14.45 -7.94 -17.53
C ASN A 133 -14.69 -6.52 -18.05
N VAL A 134 -14.15 -5.53 -17.34
CA VAL A 134 -13.94 -4.16 -17.79
C VAL A 134 -12.45 -3.94 -18.00
N SER A 135 -12.03 -3.94 -19.27
CA SER A 135 -10.63 -3.75 -19.66
C SER A 135 -10.46 -2.49 -20.50
N VAL A 136 -9.52 -1.65 -20.08
CA VAL A 136 -9.11 -0.44 -20.79
C VAL A 136 -7.63 -0.54 -21.12
N SER A 137 -7.25 -0.12 -22.32
CA SER A 137 -5.85 -0.03 -22.73
C SER A 137 -5.55 1.31 -23.40
N GLY A 138 -4.35 1.83 -23.18
CA GLY A 138 -3.84 3.01 -23.87
C GLY A 138 -3.83 2.80 -25.39
N VAL A 139 -3.93 3.89 -26.14
CA VAL A 139 -4.00 3.91 -27.60
C VAL A 139 -2.72 4.49 -28.19
N THR A 140 -2.22 5.59 -27.62
CA THR A 140 -1.18 6.43 -28.22
C THR A 140 0.18 6.25 -27.56
N PHE A 141 0.25 6.22 -26.23
CA PHE A 141 1.52 6.07 -25.52
C PHE A 141 2.04 4.63 -25.61
N ASP A 142 3.32 4.45 -25.88
CA ASP A 142 4.00 3.13 -25.91
C ASP A 142 5.16 3.11 -24.93
N PHE A 143 5.10 2.21 -23.96
CA PHE A 143 6.24 1.88 -23.13
C PHE A 143 7.36 1.29 -24.00
N GLN A 144 8.58 1.73 -23.71
CA GLN A 144 9.80 1.19 -24.30
C GLN A 144 10.56 0.38 -23.25
N LEU A 145 11.23 -0.68 -23.72
CA LEU A 145 12.14 -1.44 -22.86
C LEU A 145 13.29 -0.56 -22.38
N ASP A 146 13.81 -0.90 -21.19
CA ASP A 146 14.97 -0.28 -20.56
C ASP A 146 14.84 1.24 -20.37
N THR A 147 13.61 1.75 -20.36
CA THR A 147 13.31 3.15 -20.14
C THR A 147 12.52 3.29 -18.83
N GLU A 148 12.94 4.24 -18.01
CA GLU A 148 12.30 4.53 -16.74
C GLU A 148 11.13 5.50 -16.92
N TYR A 149 10.03 5.21 -16.23
CA TYR A 149 8.82 6.03 -16.23
C TYR A 149 8.29 6.19 -14.83
N PHE A 150 7.90 7.42 -14.47
CA PHE A 150 6.94 7.64 -13.40
C PHE A 150 5.54 7.55 -14.01
N TYR A 151 4.79 6.51 -13.68
CA TYR A 151 3.43 6.33 -14.17
C TYR A 151 2.42 6.78 -13.11
N ALA A 152 1.24 7.20 -13.56
CA ALA A 152 0.05 7.20 -12.72
C ALA A 152 -1.19 6.79 -13.53
N ALA A 153 -2.08 6.02 -12.91
CA ALA A 153 -3.40 5.67 -13.42
C ALA A 153 -4.46 6.08 -12.41
N VAL A 154 -5.36 6.96 -12.80
CA VAL A 154 -6.41 7.53 -11.95
C VAL A 154 -7.77 7.07 -12.46
N ARG A 155 -8.50 6.27 -11.67
CA ARG A 155 -9.89 5.93 -11.93
C ARG A 155 -10.81 6.99 -11.34
N ASP A 156 -11.59 7.61 -12.21
CA ASP A 156 -12.74 8.42 -11.85
C ASP A 156 -14.02 7.59 -11.99
N SER A 157 -14.53 7.13 -10.85
CA SER A 157 -15.70 6.26 -10.79
C SER A 157 -17.02 6.98 -11.08
N ALA A 158 -17.05 8.30 -10.93
CA ALA A 158 -18.23 9.11 -11.21
C ALA A 158 -18.39 9.37 -12.71
N SER A 159 -17.28 9.66 -13.40
CA SER A 159 -17.27 9.86 -14.87
C SER A 159 -16.95 8.60 -15.67
N GLN A 160 -16.68 7.48 -14.98
CA GLN A 160 -16.28 6.20 -15.56
C GLN A 160 -15.11 6.35 -16.56
N THR A 161 -14.04 7.01 -16.11
CA THR A 161 -12.87 7.30 -16.94
C THR A 161 -11.59 6.90 -16.21
N ILE A 162 -10.62 6.34 -16.94
CA ILE A 162 -9.23 6.16 -16.47
C ILE A 162 -8.36 7.24 -17.11
N HIS A 163 -7.65 8.01 -16.30
CA HIS A 163 -6.64 8.97 -16.74
C HIS A 163 -5.24 8.37 -16.55
N PHE A 164 -4.48 8.28 -17.64
CA PHE A 164 -3.11 7.75 -17.61
C PHE A 164 -2.08 8.88 -17.77
N TYR A 165 -1.07 8.87 -16.91
CA TYR A 165 -0.01 9.86 -16.85
C TYR A 165 1.36 9.20 -16.99
N ILE A 166 2.28 9.91 -17.63
CA ILE A 166 3.71 9.59 -17.66
C ILE A 166 4.47 10.85 -17.29
N ASN A 167 5.39 10.73 -16.33
CA ASN A 167 6.29 11.78 -15.90
C ASN A 167 5.53 13.08 -15.57
N GLY A 168 4.43 12.95 -14.81
CA GLY A 168 3.57 14.06 -14.42
C GLY A 168 2.58 14.54 -15.49
N ILE A 169 2.70 14.12 -16.75
CA ILE A 169 1.92 14.62 -17.87
C ILE A 169 0.81 13.63 -18.25
N LEU A 170 -0.43 14.12 -18.32
CA LEU A 170 -1.58 13.36 -18.82
C LEU A 170 -1.33 12.93 -20.27
N GLN A 171 -1.33 11.63 -20.52
CA GLN A 171 -1.22 11.05 -21.86
C GLN A 171 -2.59 10.86 -22.46
N GLU A 172 -3.48 10.18 -21.73
CA GLU A 172 -4.75 9.70 -22.27
C GLU A 172 -5.84 9.68 -21.19
N SER A 173 -7.09 9.84 -21.62
CA SER A 173 -8.28 9.66 -20.80
C SER A 173 -9.23 8.74 -21.54
N ILE A 174 -9.54 7.58 -20.97
CA ILE A 174 -10.30 6.54 -21.66
C ILE A 174 -11.49 6.14 -20.81
N SER A 175 -12.68 6.22 -21.41
CA SER A 175 -13.93 5.84 -20.75
C SER A 175 -14.09 4.32 -20.64
N TYR A 176 -14.81 3.89 -19.61
CA TYR A 176 -15.26 2.53 -19.39
C TYR A 176 -16.76 2.52 -19.04
N SER A 177 -17.38 1.34 -18.95
CA SER A 177 -18.85 1.23 -18.93
C SER A 177 -19.46 0.95 -17.56
N TYR A 178 -18.74 0.29 -16.65
CA TYR A 178 -19.25 -0.12 -15.34
C TYR A 178 -18.16 0.02 -14.29
N ASN A 179 -18.52 0.41 -13.06
CA ASN A 179 -17.58 0.41 -11.94
C ASN A 179 -17.39 -1.01 -11.40
N ALA A 180 -16.30 -1.22 -10.67
CA ALA A 180 -16.04 -2.46 -9.97
C ALA A 180 -17.07 -2.69 -8.85
N ASP A 181 -17.38 -3.95 -8.59
CA ASP A 181 -18.20 -4.40 -7.46
C ASP A 181 -17.72 -5.78 -6.96
N GLY A 182 -18.11 -6.16 -5.75
CA GLY A 182 -17.72 -7.43 -5.15
C GLY A 182 -16.28 -7.45 -4.64
N GLY A 183 -15.53 -8.51 -4.97
CA GLY A 183 -14.10 -8.67 -4.69
C GLY A 183 -13.75 -8.80 -3.21
N GLU A 184 -14.73 -9.21 -2.40
CA GLU A 184 -14.65 -9.31 -0.95
C GLU A 184 -13.52 -10.22 -0.46
N VAL A 185 -12.97 -11.12 -1.26
CA VAL A 185 -11.87 -12.01 -0.86
C VAL A 185 -10.54 -11.73 -1.58
N CYS A 186 -10.40 -10.56 -2.19
CA CYS A 186 -9.25 -10.22 -3.01
C CYS A 186 -8.13 -9.57 -2.19
N PRO A 187 -6.93 -10.16 -2.07
CA PRO A 187 -5.73 -9.47 -1.60
C PRO A 187 -5.19 -8.51 -2.67
N ALA A 188 -4.27 -7.62 -2.30
CA ALA A 188 -3.43 -6.93 -3.28
C ALA A 188 -2.22 -7.79 -3.64
N MET A 189 -1.82 -7.76 -4.90
CA MET A 189 -0.69 -8.49 -5.43
C MET A 189 0.20 -7.57 -6.26
N ILE A 190 1.52 -7.75 -6.16
CA ILE A 190 2.55 -6.98 -6.85
C ILE A 190 3.39 -7.93 -7.71
N GLY A 191 3.79 -7.50 -8.90
CA GLY A 191 4.65 -8.24 -9.83
C GLY A 191 3.93 -9.16 -10.82
N GLY A 192 2.67 -9.51 -10.58
CA GLY A 192 1.91 -10.39 -11.47
C GLY A 192 0.74 -11.09 -10.81
N ILE A 193 0.17 -12.08 -11.51
CA ILE A 193 -1.01 -12.85 -11.06
C ILE A 193 -0.60 -14.12 -10.33
N ALA A 194 0.27 -14.92 -10.96
CA ALA A 194 0.68 -16.24 -10.46
C ALA A 194 1.89 -16.72 -11.27
N PRO A 195 2.70 -17.66 -10.75
CA PRO A 195 3.80 -18.24 -11.52
C PRO A 195 3.37 -18.70 -12.93
N GLY A 196 4.10 -18.27 -13.96
CA GLY A 196 3.81 -18.55 -15.37
C GLY A 196 2.64 -17.74 -15.98
N GLY A 197 2.09 -16.79 -15.24
CA GLY A 197 0.94 -15.97 -15.63
C GLY A 197 1.28 -14.69 -16.40
N SER A 198 0.36 -13.72 -16.33
CA SER A 198 0.48 -12.39 -16.95
C SER A 198 1.31 -11.45 -16.08
N ASN A 199 2.59 -11.79 -15.86
CA ASN A 199 3.43 -11.13 -14.85
C ASN A 199 4.35 -10.07 -15.46
N PHE A 200 4.61 -9.01 -14.70
CA PHE A 200 5.50 -7.94 -15.09
C PHE A 200 6.97 -8.40 -15.06
N GLU A 201 7.73 -8.02 -16.09
CA GLU A 201 9.16 -8.29 -16.21
C GLU A 201 9.90 -6.95 -16.33
N GLY A 202 10.61 -6.57 -15.26
CA GLY A 202 11.21 -5.25 -15.14
C GLY A 202 11.49 -4.84 -13.71
N HIS A 203 11.86 -3.57 -13.53
CA HIS A 203 12.07 -2.98 -12.21
C HIS A 203 10.90 -2.08 -11.84
N ALA A 204 10.54 -2.04 -10.56
CA ALA A 204 9.58 -1.08 -10.03
C ALA A 204 9.98 -0.60 -8.64
N ALA A 205 9.58 0.64 -8.32
CA ALA A 205 9.78 1.25 -7.02
C ALA A 205 8.67 2.26 -6.74
N GLU A 206 8.57 2.70 -5.49
CA GLU A 206 7.69 3.80 -5.07
C GLU A 206 6.22 3.60 -5.51
N ILE A 207 5.71 2.36 -5.43
CA ILE A 207 4.33 2.05 -5.80
C ILE A 207 3.40 2.60 -4.73
N MET A 208 2.62 3.61 -5.08
CA MET A 208 1.67 4.29 -4.22
C MET A 208 0.23 3.99 -4.66
N LEU A 209 -0.63 3.74 -3.68
CA LEU A 209 -2.08 3.63 -3.85
C LEU A 209 -2.78 4.72 -3.06
N PHE A 210 -3.73 5.40 -3.68
CA PHE A 210 -4.62 6.37 -3.04
C PHE A 210 -6.05 5.93 -3.28
N ASP A 211 -6.90 5.97 -2.25
CA ASP A 211 -8.34 5.67 -2.30
C ASP A 211 -9.18 6.86 -2.82
N TYR A 212 -8.52 7.75 -3.56
CA TYR A 212 -9.12 8.92 -4.18
C TYR A 212 -8.38 9.30 -5.46
N ARG A 213 -8.97 10.25 -6.21
CA ARG A 213 -8.37 10.81 -7.42
C ARG A 213 -7.31 11.85 -7.05
N LEU A 214 -6.05 11.58 -7.38
CA LEU A 214 -5.06 12.66 -7.47
C LEU A 214 -5.40 13.57 -8.65
N THR A 215 -5.27 14.88 -8.42
CA THR A 215 -5.35 15.91 -9.46
C THR A 215 -4.13 15.87 -10.38
N THR A 216 -4.24 16.43 -11.59
CA THR A 216 -3.09 16.57 -12.50
C THR A 216 -1.94 17.33 -11.83
N GLU A 217 -2.24 18.34 -11.02
CA GLU A 217 -1.25 19.11 -10.27
C GLU A 217 -0.55 18.26 -9.21
N GLN A 218 -1.27 17.39 -8.50
CA GLN A 218 -0.67 16.48 -7.52
C GLN A 218 0.21 15.41 -8.18
N VAL A 219 -0.23 14.83 -9.30
CA VAL A 219 0.58 13.87 -10.06
C VAL A 219 1.87 14.52 -10.59
N MET A 220 1.76 15.76 -11.10
CA MET A 220 2.91 16.56 -11.51
C MET A 220 3.83 16.92 -10.34
N ALA A 221 3.26 17.25 -9.17
CA ALA A 221 4.03 17.55 -7.97
C ALA A 221 4.85 16.34 -7.49
N LEU A 222 4.25 15.13 -7.49
CA LEU A 222 4.96 13.88 -7.16
C LEU A 222 6.15 13.65 -8.10
N TYR A 223 5.93 13.76 -9.41
CA TYR A 223 7.00 13.64 -10.40
C TYR A 223 8.13 14.66 -10.16
N ASN A 224 7.77 15.94 -10.00
CA ASN A 224 8.75 17.00 -9.77
C ASN A 224 9.52 16.82 -8.46
N ALA A 225 8.86 16.35 -7.39
CA ALA A 225 9.54 16.08 -6.14
C ALA A 225 10.53 14.91 -6.29
N GLY A 226 10.14 13.84 -6.98
CA GLY A 226 11.00 12.67 -7.22
C GLY A 226 12.23 12.99 -8.07
N ILE A 227 12.09 13.71 -9.19
CA ILE A 227 13.27 14.07 -10.03
C ILE A 227 14.22 15.08 -9.36
N ASN A 228 13.72 15.83 -8.38
CA ASN A 228 14.50 16.78 -7.59
C ASN A 228 14.90 16.21 -6.23
N GLN A 229 14.70 14.91 -6.01
CA GLN A 229 15.13 14.23 -4.80
C GLN A 229 16.66 14.27 -4.72
N ILE A 230 17.18 14.55 -3.53
CA ILE A 230 18.62 14.59 -3.27
C ILE A 230 18.85 13.71 -2.05
N VAL A 231 19.14 12.43 -2.26
CA VAL A 231 19.58 11.52 -1.18
C VAL A 231 21.09 11.62 -1.02
N THR A 232 21.53 12.10 0.13
CA THR A 232 22.95 12.23 0.48
C THR A 232 23.39 11.22 1.54
N GLN A 233 22.52 10.94 2.52
CA GLN A 233 22.77 10.02 3.63
C GLN A 233 21.45 9.40 4.08
N GLN A 234 21.51 8.15 4.53
CA GLN A 234 20.40 7.46 5.17
C GLN A 234 20.65 7.34 6.66
N TYR A 235 19.58 7.44 7.44
CA TYR A 235 19.61 7.38 8.89
C TYR A 235 18.61 6.36 9.39
N GLN A 236 18.92 5.74 10.52
CA GLN A 236 18.10 4.67 11.09
C GLN A 236 17.92 4.81 12.60
N VAL A 237 16.82 4.25 13.09
CA VAL A 237 16.62 3.91 14.51
C VAL A 237 16.03 2.51 14.59
N SER A 238 16.58 1.69 15.48
CA SER A 238 16.06 0.35 15.79
C SER A 238 15.87 0.20 17.29
N GLY A 239 14.99 -0.71 17.69
CA GLY A 239 14.79 -1.03 19.10
C GLY A 239 13.78 -2.16 19.28
N THR A 240 13.45 -2.42 20.54
CA THR A 240 12.47 -3.44 20.93
C THR A 240 11.40 -2.81 21.81
N ILE A 241 10.14 -3.12 21.55
CA ILE A 241 8.98 -2.62 22.27
C ILE A 241 8.50 -3.68 23.25
N TYR A 242 8.36 -3.26 24.51
CA TYR A 242 7.76 -4.05 25.57
C TYR A 242 6.52 -3.34 26.12
N GLU A 243 5.43 -4.08 26.24
CA GLU A 243 4.22 -3.68 26.96
C GLU A 243 4.01 -4.67 28.11
N ASN A 244 3.97 -4.18 29.35
CA ASN A 244 3.89 -5.01 30.57
C ASN A 244 4.93 -6.15 30.59
N ASP A 245 6.20 -5.80 30.33
CA ASP A 245 7.35 -6.72 30.28
C ASP A 245 7.25 -7.83 29.22
N SER A 246 6.30 -7.73 28.29
CA SER A 246 6.15 -8.66 27.18
C SER A 246 6.42 -7.93 25.86
N PRO A 247 7.13 -8.56 24.90
CA PRO A 247 7.23 -8.05 23.54
C PRO A 247 5.86 -7.68 22.97
N SER A 248 5.79 -6.56 22.27
CA SER A 248 4.53 -6.06 21.73
C SER A 248 4.68 -5.60 20.28
N GLU A 249 3.79 -6.12 19.44
CA GLU A 249 3.60 -5.68 18.06
C GLU A 249 2.83 -4.36 18.06
N LYS A 250 3.46 -3.31 17.54
CA LYS A 250 2.97 -1.95 17.50
C LYS A 250 3.37 -1.31 16.18
N ASP A 251 2.59 -0.32 15.78
CA ASP A 251 2.96 0.59 14.72
C ASP A 251 4.01 1.56 15.26
N VAL A 252 5.12 1.74 14.57
CA VAL A 252 6.23 2.59 15.02
C VAL A 252 6.46 3.71 14.02
N LEU A 253 6.46 4.94 14.51
CA LEU A 253 6.67 6.16 13.73
C LEU A 253 7.97 6.82 14.19
N ALA A 254 8.79 7.26 13.23
CA ALA A 254 9.84 8.24 13.45
C ALA A 254 9.34 9.61 12.99
N CYS A 255 9.35 10.60 13.88
CA CYS A 255 9.05 11.98 13.54
C CYS A 255 10.22 12.89 13.91
N THR A 256 10.38 14.02 13.21
CA THR A 256 11.31 15.07 13.62
C THR A 256 10.97 15.54 15.04
N TRP A 257 11.98 15.76 15.87
CA TRP A 257 11.75 16.22 17.24
C TRP A 257 11.20 17.66 17.29
N GLU A 258 11.64 18.53 16.38
CA GLU A 258 11.31 19.96 16.41
C GLU A 258 9.91 20.26 15.85
N THR A 259 9.52 19.59 14.77
CA THR A 259 8.30 19.91 13.99
C THR A 259 7.25 18.81 14.04
N GLY A 260 7.62 17.58 14.43
CA GLY A 260 6.73 16.42 14.41
C GLY A 260 6.43 15.90 13.00
N GLU A 261 7.24 16.29 12.01
CA GLU A 261 7.12 15.82 10.62
C GLU A 261 7.49 14.33 10.57
N LEU A 262 6.69 13.53 9.86
CA LEU A 262 6.90 12.10 9.76
C LEU A 262 8.08 11.80 8.81
N LEU A 263 9.05 11.03 9.30
CA LEU A 263 10.22 10.58 8.54
C LEU A 263 10.06 9.15 8.03
N ALA A 264 9.60 8.24 8.89
CA ALA A 264 9.49 6.82 8.58
C ALA A 264 8.38 6.14 9.41
N ARG A 265 7.88 5.03 8.86
CA ARG A 265 6.95 4.11 9.51
C ARG A 265 7.48 2.69 9.42
N SER A 266 7.18 1.88 10.41
CA SER A 266 7.45 0.44 10.43
C SER A 266 6.55 -0.24 11.47
N ARG A 267 6.46 -1.57 11.45
CA ARG A 267 5.74 -2.34 12.47
C ARG A 267 6.73 -3.19 13.25
N SER A 268 6.63 -3.20 14.57
CA SER A 268 7.40 -4.15 15.35
C SER A 268 6.89 -5.58 15.14
N ASN A 269 7.80 -6.53 15.08
CA ASN A 269 7.47 -7.95 14.95
C ASN A 269 7.01 -8.57 16.29
N SER A 270 6.65 -9.84 16.28
CA SER A 270 6.25 -10.60 17.49
C SER A 270 7.29 -10.64 18.63
N ALA A 271 8.57 -10.34 18.34
CA ALA A 271 9.62 -10.16 19.34
C ALA A 271 9.73 -8.71 19.84
N GLY A 272 8.87 -7.81 19.35
CA GLY A 272 8.83 -6.39 19.65
C GLY A 272 9.86 -5.57 18.87
N ASP A 273 10.65 -6.20 18.01
CA ASP A 273 11.75 -5.54 17.31
C ASP A 273 11.22 -4.70 16.15
N TYR A 274 11.69 -3.46 16.04
CA TYR A 274 11.40 -2.55 14.93
C TYR A 274 12.67 -1.98 14.33
N HIS A 275 12.56 -1.60 13.05
CA HIS A 275 13.60 -0.93 12.29
C HIS A 275 12.98 0.19 11.45
N LEU A 276 13.49 1.40 11.59
CA LEU A 276 13.07 2.60 10.88
C LEU A 276 14.26 3.17 10.12
N ILE A 277 14.07 3.50 8.84
CA ILE A 277 15.09 4.09 7.98
C ILE A 277 14.49 5.24 7.17
N TRP A 278 15.24 6.33 7.01
CA TRP A 278 14.83 7.50 6.23
C TRP A 278 16.02 8.22 5.61
N ASP A 279 15.72 9.13 4.68
CA ASP A 279 16.70 9.89 3.93
C ASP A 279 16.94 11.28 4.58
N ASN A 280 18.18 11.77 4.56
CA ASN A 280 18.58 13.18 4.75
C ASN A 280 18.15 13.91 6.04
N TYR A 281 17.86 13.23 7.14
CA TYR A 281 17.59 13.88 8.43
C TYR A 281 18.47 13.31 9.54
N ASP A 282 19.47 14.10 9.95
CA ASP A 282 20.55 13.73 10.86
C ASP A 282 20.37 14.22 12.31
N LYS A 283 19.25 14.89 12.57
CA LYS A 283 18.94 15.48 13.88
C LYS A 283 18.11 14.54 14.74
N GLU A 284 17.85 14.97 15.97
CA GLU A 284 17.04 14.21 16.92
C GLU A 284 15.61 13.96 16.41
N VAL A 285 15.11 12.77 16.73
CA VAL A 285 13.77 12.30 16.40
C VAL A 285 12.97 11.94 17.65
N LEU A 286 11.66 11.93 17.48
CA LEU A 286 10.67 11.31 18.35
C LEU A 286 10.30 9.97 17.74
N VAL A 287 10.50 8.88 18.50
CA VAL A 287 9.99 7.55 18.14
C VAL A 287 8.72 7.28 18.94
N VAL A 288 7.63 6.96 18.24
CA VAL A 288 6.33 6.67 18.86
C VAL A 288 5.86 5.29 18.45
N ALA A 289 5.57 4.43 19.42
CA ALA A 289 4.86 3.17 19.21
C ALA A 289 3.38 3.33 19.55
N LEU A 290 2.51 2.89 18.66
CA LEU A 290 1.06 3.09 18.66
C LEU A 290 0.34 1.74 18.50
N ASP A 291 -0.81 1.61 19.14
CA ASP A 291 -1.78 0.57 18.77
C ASP A 291 -2.50 0.97 17.48
N ASP A 292 -2.93 -0.03 16.71
CA ASP A 292 -3.77 0.18 15.54
C ASP A 292 -5.14 0.72 15.97
N TRP A 293 -5.47 1.92 15.46
CA TRP A 293 -6.72 2.63 15.76
C TRP A 293 -7.95 2.05 15.06
N GLY A 294 -7.73 1.17 14.09
CA GLY A 294 -8.76 0.52 13.28
C GLY A 294 -9.56 1.47 12.40
N ALA A 295 -10.56 0.92 11.72
CA ALA A 295 -11.61 1.69 11.05
C ALA A 295 -12.79 1.97 11.99
N GLU A 296 -13.55 3.03 11.77
CA GLU A 296 -14.82 3.19 12.49
C GLU A 296 -15.81 2.12 12.05
N TRP A 297 -16.52 1.51 12.99
CA TRP A 297 -17.57 0.53 12.67
C TRP A 297 -18.64 1.15 11.76
N GLN A 298 -19.11 0.37 10.79
CA GLN A 298 -20.12 0.73 9.80
C GLN A 298 -21.19 -0.37 9.77
N PRO A 299 -22.49 -0.02 9.60
CA PRO A 299 -23.57 -0.99 9.52
C PRO A 299 -23.50 -1.81 8.22
N ASP A 300 -24.04 -3.03 8.25
CA ASP A 300 -24.18 -3.92 7.09
C ASP A 300 -22.87 -4.08 6.28
N THR A 301 -21.74 -3.97 6.96
CA THR A 301 -20.41 -3.91 6.36
C THR A 301 -19.72 -5.25 6.52
N LEU A 302 -19.15 -5.77 5.43
CA LEU A 302 -18.28 -6.93 5.49
C LEU A 302 -16.98 -6.55 6.20
N TYR A 303 -16.65 -7.31 7.24
CA TYR A 303 -15.36 -7.29 7.91
C TYR A 303 -14.66 -8.62 7.71
N GLN A 304 -13.34 -8.58 7.60
CA GLN A 304 -12.49 -9.73 7.35
C GLN A 304 -11.62 -10.04 8.55
N THR A 305 -11.24 -11.31 8.74
CA THR A 305 -10.28 -11.68 9.79
C THR A 305 -9.02 -10.81 9.69
N GLY A 306 -8.63 -10.19 10.81
CA GLY A 306 -7.52 -9.23 10.89
C GLY A 306 -7.97 -7.77 10.88
N ASP A 307 -9.17 -7.45 10.38
CA ASP A 307 -9.70 -6.08 10.43
C ASP A 307 -9.84 -5.61 11.88
N ILE A 308 -9.23 -4.46 12.20
CA ILE A 308 -9.39 -3.81 13.49
C ILE A 308 -10.42 -2.68 13.31
N ILE A 309 -11.44 -2.68 14.17
CA ILE A 309 -12.48 -1.66 14.17
C ILE A 309 -12.59 -1.00 15.53
N ARG A 310 -13.17 0.21 15.55
CA ARG A 310 -13.53 0.93 16.76
C ARG A 310 -15.02 1.26 16.79
N PRO A 311 -15.62 1.38 17.98
CA PRO A 311 -16.95 1.97 18.16
C PRO A 311 -17.05 3.37 17.53
N THR A 312 -18.25 3.78 17.13
CA THR A 312 -18.51 5.18 16.71
C THR A 312 -18.29 6.15 17.87
N TYR A 313 -18.51 5.69 19.11
CA TYR A 313 -18.19 6.42 20.33
C TYR A 313 -17.06 5.70 21.08
N PHE A 314 -15.84 6.22 20.95
CA PHE A 314 -14.67 5.53 21.48
C PHE A 314 -14.64 5.46 23.01
N THR A 315 -14.40 4.26 23.54
CA THR A 315 -14.41 3.94 24.98
C THR A 315 -13.08 3.43 25.52
N GLY A 316 -12.00 3.46 24.73
CA GLY A 316 -10.69 2.92 25.12
C GLY A 316 -10.37 1.53 24.58
N TYR A 317 -11.22 0.99 23.70
CA TYR A 317 -11.09 -0.37 23.17
C TYR A 317 -11.31 -0.39 21.66
N VAL A 318 -10.57 -1.27 20.99
CA VAL A 318 -10.75 -1.65 19.59
C VAL A 318 -11.11 -3.14 19.52
N TYR A 319 -11.58 -3.58 18.37
CA TYR A 319 -12.10 -4.94 18.17
C TYR A 319 -11.48 -5.51 16.91
N GLU A 320 -10.75 -6.61 17.08
CA GLU A 320 -10.15 -7.35 15.96
C GLU A 320 -11.15 -8.40 15.47
N CYS A 321 -11.47 -8.35 14.19
CA CYS A 321 -12.23 -9.38 13.52
C CYS A 321 -11.40 -10.67 13.49
N THR A 322 -12.00 -11.74 13.96
CA THR A 322 -11.36 -13.06 14.09
C THR A 322 -12.03 -14.08 13.18
N VAL A 323 -13.27 -13.83 12.77
CA VAL A 323 -13.99 -14.59 11.73
C VAL A 323 -14.70 -13.59 10.83
N SER A 324 -14.37 -13.61 9.54
CA SER A 324 -14.99 -12.76 8.53
C SER A 324 -16.51 -12.89 8.50
N GLY A 325 -17.20 -11.77 8.26
CA GLY A 325 -18.66 -11.73 8.15
C GLY A 325 -19.19 -10.31 8.04
N THR A 326 -20.49 -10.18 7.84
CA THR A 326 -21.18 -8.89 7.72
C THR A 326 -21.69 -8.46 9.08
N SER A 327 -21.42 -7.21 9.46
CA SER A 327 -21.93 -6.61 10.68
C SER A 327 -23.46 -6.43 10.66
N ASN A 328 -24.05 -6.16 11.83
CA ASN A 328 -25.46 -5.83 11.93
C ASN A 328 -25.79 -4.48 11.24
N SER A 329 -27.06 -4.24 10.95
CA SER A 329 -27.55 -2.94 10.47
C SER A 329 -27.55 -1.82 11.52
N ALA A 330 -27.30 -2.16 12.78
CA ALA A 330 -27.21 -1.22 13.90
C ALA A 330 -26.00 -1.57 14.78
N GLU A 331 -25.35 -0.55 15.34
CA GLU A 331 -24.15 -0.73 16.14
C GLU A 331 -24.45 -1.57 17.40
N PRO A 332 -23.64 -2.60 17.70
CA PRO A 332 -23.85 -3.42 18.88
C PRO A 332 -23.56 -2.63 20.17
N GLN A 333 -23.97 -3.20 21.30
CA GLN A 333 -23.39 -2.79 22.59
C GLN A 333 -22.02 -3.44 22.72
N TRP A 334 -21.00 -2.61 22.91
CA TRP A 334 -19.61 -3.04 22.98
C TRP A 334 -19.25 -3.65 24.34
N TRP A 335 -18.57 -4.80 24.33
CA TRP A 335 -18.10 -5.52 25.52
C TRP A 335 -16.63 -5.20 25.80
N ILE A 336 -16.21 -5.21 27.07
CA ILE A 336 -14.85 -4.84 27.50
C ILE A 336 -14.08 -5.97 28.19
N GLU A 337 -14.70 -7.14 28.31
CA GLU A 337 -14.07 -8.30 28.95
C GLU A 337 -13.00 -8.86 28.01
N ALA A 338 -11.73 -8.62 28.36
CA ALA A 338 -10.58 -9.06 27.59
C ALA A 338 -10.64 -10.58 27.34
N GLU A 339 -10.31 -10.99 26.12
CA GLU A 339 -10.35 -12.37 25.62
C GLU A 339 -11.73 -12.91 25.22
N GLU A 340 -12.82 -12.17 25.47
CA GLU A 340 -14.14 -12.57 25.00
C GLU A 340 -14.31 -12.29 23.50
N GLN A 341 -14.72 -13.33 22.76
CA GLN A 341 -15.11 -13.24 21.35
C GLN A 341 -16.63 -13.17 21.25
N GLN A 342 -17.16 -12.15 20.60
CA GLN A 342 -18.61 -12.01 20.37
C GLN A 342 -18.96 -11.75 18.91
N ALA A 343 -20.19 -12.12 18.55
CA ALA A 343 -20.73 -11.91 17.22
C ALA A 343 -21.15 -10.44 17.03
N VAL A 344 -20.75 -9.86 15.91
CA VAL A 344 -21.31 -8.61 15.38
C VAL A 344 -21.84 -8.94 13.99
N GLY A 345 -23.15 -9.15 13.90
CA GLY A 345 -23.79 -9.74 12.73
C GLY A 345 -23.37 -11.20 12.54
N THR A 346 -22.79 -11.52 11.38
CA THR A 346 -22.19 -12.83 11.10
C THR A 346 -20.68 -12.87 11.33
N ALA A 347 -20.03 -11.71 11.54
CA ALA A 347 -18.62 -11.64 11.91
C ALA A 347 -18.41 -11.93 13.41
N GLN A 348 -17.21 -12.38 13.77
CA GLN A 348 -16.79 -12.53 15.16
C GLN A 348 -15.64 -11.58 15.47
N PHE A 349 -15.69 -10.92 16.62
CA PHE A 349 -14.67 -9.96 17.05
C PHE A 349 -14.12 -10.31 18.42
N LYS A 350 -12.85 -9.99 18.64
CA LYS A 350 -12.16 -10.04 19.93
C LYS A 350 -11.81 -8.63 20.37
N VAL A 351 -12.17 -8.28 21.61
CA VAL A 351 -11.84 -6.96 22.17
C VAL A 351 -10.34 -6.85 22.51
N LYS A 352 -9.75 -5.69 22.22
CA LYS A 352 -8.39 -5.30 22.58
C LYS A 352 -8.40 -3.93 23.25
N PRO A 353 -7.75 -3.76 24.43
CA PRO A 353 -7.49 -2.43 24.96
C PRO A 353 -6.69 -1.61 23.95
N PHE A 354 -7.05 -0.34 23.79
CA PHE A 354 -6.26 0.61 23.02
C PHE A 354 -5.35 1.36 23.99
N ASN A 355 -4.09 0.96 24.06
CA ASN A 355 -3.15 1.46 25.03
C ASN A 355 -2.65 2.86 24.67
N ARG A 356 -2.10 3.54 25.67
CA ARG A 356 -1.44 4.82 25.44
C ARG A 356 -0.21 4.62 24.56
N PRO A 357 0.07 5.56 23.64
CA PRO A 357 1.32 5.58 22.89
C PRO A 357 2.55 5.47 23.81
N LEU A 358 3.51 4.65 23.42
CA LEU A 358 4.84 4.66 24.02
C LEU A 358 5.71 5.60 23.19
N ALA A 359 6.39 6.54 23.83
CA ALA A 359 7.21 7.53 23.14
C ALA A 359 8.61 7.56 23.73
N HIS A 360 9.62 7.63 22.86
CA HIS A 360 11.01 7.82 23.22
C HIS A 360 11.54 9.03 22.45
N ALA A 361 11.93 10.07 23.20
CA ALA A 361 12.58 11.25 22.66
C ALA A 361 13.42 11.98 23.73
N PRO A 362 14.44 12.76 23.32
CA PRO A 362 15.00 12.79 21.96
C PRO A 362 15.85 11.55 21.68
N VAL A 363 15.77 11.02 20.45
CA VAL A 363 16.63 9.93 19.97
C VAL A 363 17.55 10.47 18.88
N THR A 364 18.86 10.25 19.01
CA THR A 364 19.82 10.56 17.95
C THR A 364 19.87 9.39 16.97
N PRO A 365 19.57 9.58 15.67
CA PRO A 365 19.61 8.49 14.72
C PRO A 365 21.05 8.11 14.34
N GLU A 366 21.22 6.86 13.91
CA GLU A 366 22.50 6.35 13.43
C GLU A 366 22.61 6.51 11.91
N LEU A 367 23.79 6.90 11.41
CA LEU A 367 24.08 6.92 9.98
C LEU A 367 24.14 5.48 9.45
N VAL A 368 23.39 5.20 8.39
CA VAL A 368 23.49 3.93 7.64
C VAL A 368 24.76 4.00 6.79
N VAL A 369 25.73 3.13 7.10
CA VAL A 369 26.99 3.06 6.37
C VAL A 369 26.83 2.03 5.25
N GLU A 370 26.88 2.48 3.99
CA GLU A 370 26.89 1.57 2.84
C GLU A 370 28.09 0.61 2.95
N SER A 371 27.83 -0.69 2.87
CA SER A 371 28.84 -1.76 2.94
C SER A 371 29.56 -2.00 1.63
#